data_AF-A0A0L8L0L3-F1
#
_entry.id   AF-A0A0L8L0L3-F1
#
_cell.length_a   1.000
_cell.length_b   1.000
_cell.length_c   1.000
_cell.angle_alpha   90.00
_cell.angle_beta   90.00
_cell.angle_gamma   90.00
#
_symmetry.space_group_name_H-M   'P 1'
#
loop_
_entity.id
_entity.type
_entity.pdbx_description
1 polymer ?
#
loop_
_entity_poly.entity_id
_entity_poly.type
_entity_poly.pdbx_seq_one_letter_code
_entity_poly.pdbx_strand_id
1 'polypeptide(L)'
;MYPDHTNHAPVQRAVEVHQPTPLPPAVAYPAPVVPVQPGTVPAVASVVLPDGRIVTGYAIDHARPEPVAAKPAVSRTAVNVALGGVGFLAVCGGLLLLTSFIAALTAFITQLITLAAVIFGGWIAVQVFRADGHTGETTVNIRKAVIKRNHFHG
;
A
#
# COMPACT_ATOMS: atom_id res chain seq x y z
N MET A 1 -40.94 -99.27 70.69
CA MET A 1 -39.83 -99.39 69.73
C MET A 1 -40.09 -98.35 68.65
N TYR A 2 -39.29 -97.29 68.64
CA TYR A 2 -39.46 -96.09 67.81
C TYR A 2 -38.83 -96.33 66.42
N PRO A 3 -39.37 -95.81 65.30
CA PRO A 3 -38.78 -96.00 63.98
C PRO A 3 -37.77 -94.89 63.68
N ASP A 4 -36.54 -95.27 63.33
CA ASP A 4 -35.52 -94.33 62.89
C ASP A 4 -35.51 -94.23 61.36
N HIS A 5 -35.71 -93.01 60.88
CA HIS A 5 -35.87 -92.67 59.47
C HIS A 5 -34.52 -92.15 58.95
N THR A 6 -33.95 -92.78 57.92
CA THR A 6 -32.82 -92.20 57.18
C THR A 6 -33.25 -91.78 55.78
N ASN A 7 -33.44 -90.46 55.67
CA ASN A 7 -33.74 -89.69 54.47
C ASN A 7 -32.63 -89.82 53.42
N HIS A 8 -33.00 -90.02 52.15
CA HIS A 8 -32.17 -89.57 51.03
C HIS A 8 -33.00 -88.81 49.99
N ALA A 9 -32.42 -87.69 49.55
CA ALA A 9 -33.08 -86.44 49.22
C ALA A 9 -33.61 -86.35 47.77
N PRO A 10 -34.67 -85.55 47.51
CA PRO A 10 -35.09 -85.23 46.15
C PRO A 10 -34.11 -84.24 45.49
N VAL A 11 -33.52 -84.65 44.36
CA VAL A 11 -32.70 -83.82 43.48
C VAL A 11 -33.62 -82.92 42.64
N GLN A 12 -34.16 -81.87 43.24
CA GLN A 12 -34.71 -80.74 42.49
C GLN A 12 -34.64 -79.49 43.35
N ARG A 13 -33.51 -78.78 43.21
CA ARG A 13 -33.34 -77.45 43.78
C ARG A 13 -34.16 -76.48 42.93
N ALA A 14 -35.22 -75.91 43.50
CA ALA A 14 -35.99 -74.85 42.86
C ALA A 14 -35.04 -73.71 42.46
N VAL A 15 -35.06 -73.36 41.18
CA VAL A 15 -34.35 -72.19 40.66
C VAL A 15 -35.12 -70.97 41.13
N GLU A 16 -34.51 -70.10 41.94
CA GLU A 16 -35.06 -68.78 42.22
C GLU A 16 -35.04 -67.96 40.92
N VAL A 17 -36.21 -67.87 40.27
CA VAL A 17 -36.41 -66.98 39.14
C VAL A 17 -36.58 -65.57 39.70
N HIS A 18 -35.55 -64.75 39.53
CA HIS A 18 -35.62 -63.34 39.89
C HIS A 18 -36.65 -62.64 39.00
N GLN A 19 -37.79 -62.23 39.58
CA GLN A 19 -38.76 -61.37 38.91
C GLN A 19 -38.31 -59.91 39.05
N PRO A 20 -38.07 -59.18 37.94
CA PRO A 20 -37.79 -57.76 38.00
C PRO A 20 -39.02 -57.03 38.57
N THR A 21 -38.79 -56.17 39.56
CA THR A 21 -39.84 -55.30 40.11
C THR A 21 -40.39 -54.40 38.99
N PRO A 22 -41.70 -54.45 38.68
CA PRO A 22 -42.28 -53.54 37.70
C PRO A 22 -42.15 -52.10 38.19
N LEU A 23 -41.41 -51.27 37.46
CA LEU A 23 -41.39 -49.84 37.71
C LEU A 23 -42.78 -49.27 37.39
N PRO A 24 -43.34 -48.38 38.23
CA PRO A 24 -44.60 -47.74 37.92
C PRO A 24 -44.48 -46.97 36.59
N PRO A 25 -45.50 -47.00 35.73
CA PRO A 25 -45.47 -46.26 34.47
C PRO A 25 -45.23 -44.78 34.76
N ALA A 26 -44.21 -44.20 34.13
CA ALA A 26 -43.92 -42.79 34.24
C ALA A 26 -45.17 -42.01 33.81
N VAL A 27 -45.81 -41.33 34.77
CA VAL A 27 -46.95 -40.47 34.49
C VAL A 27 -46.40 -39.26 33.72
N ALA A 28 -46.56 -39.29 32.40
CA ALA A 28 -46.19 -38.18 31.55
C ALA A 28 -47.11 -36.99 31.87
N TYR A 29 -46.62 -36.07 32.70
CA TYR A 29 -47.31 -34.81 32.92
C TYR A 29 -47.17 -33.99 31.63
N PRO A 30 -48.26 -33.62 30.95
CA PRO A 30 -48.16 -32.77 29.77
C PRO A 30 -47.57 -31.43 30.21
N ALA A 31 -46.43 -31.08 29.62
CA ALA A 31 -45.80 -29.79 29.85
C ALA A 31 -46.79 -28.67 29.44
N PRO A 32 -46.87 -27.56 30.21
CA PRO A 32 -47.71 -26.43 29.85
C PRO A 32 -47.38 -25.94 28.44
N VAL A 33 -48.36 -25.95 27.54
CA VAL A 33 -48.20 -25.47 26.17
C VAL A 33 -48.19 -23.95 26.22
N VAL A 34 -46.99 -23.36 26.26
CA VAL A 34 -46.82 -21.90 26.16
C VAL A 34 -46.79 -21.52 24.67
N PRO A 35 -47.60 -20.54 24.22
CA PRO A 35 -47.55 -20.07 22.84
C PRO A 35 -46.16 -19.51 22.52
N VAL A 36 -45.42 -20.18 21.63
CA VAL A 36 -44.21 -19.61 21.02
C VAL A 36 -44.68 -18.56 20.01
N GLN A 37 -44.34 -17.29 20.27
CA GLN A 37 -44.58 -16.24 19.28
C GLN A 37 -43.57 -16.39 18.13
N PRO A 38 -44.02 -16.51 16.87
CA PRO A 38 -43.12 -16.56 15.73
C PRO A 38 -42.42 -15.21 15.58
N GLY A 39 -41.11 -15.18 15.89
CA GLY A 39 -40.26 -13.99 15.72
C GLY A 39 -39.51 -13.53 16.98
N THR A 40 -39.80 -14.10 18.15
CA THR A 40 -38.98 -13.88 19.36
C THR A 40 -38.44 -15.22 19.83
N VAL A 41 -37.13 -15.43 19.66
CA VAL A 41 -36.45 -16.57 20.27
C VAL A 41 -36.34 -16.25 21.76
N PRO A 42 -36.95 -17.03 22.66
CA PRO A 42 -36.83 -16.78 24.09
C PRO A 42 -35.36 -16.82 24.48
N ALA A 43 -34.86 -15.73 25.08
CA ALA A 43 -33.46 -15.64 25.50
C ALA A 43 -33.05 -16.76 26.46
N VAL A 44 -34.02 -17.29 27.22
CA VAL A 44 -33.87 -18.41 28.14
C VAL A 44 -35.12 -19.28 28.09
N ALA A 45 -34.94 -20.61 27.98
CA ALA A 45 -36.04 -21.59 28.08
C ALA A 45 -35.64 -22.73 29.03
N SER A 46 -36.49 -23.06 30.00
CA SER A 46 -36.24 -24.16 30.94
C SER A 46 -37.27 -25.27 30.77
N VAL A 47 -36.82 -26.52 30.68
CA VAL A 47 -37.68 -27.71 30.57
C VAL A 47 -37.32 -28.71 31.67
N VAL A 48 -38.34 -29.23 32.35
CA VAL A 48 -38.19 -30.28 33.36
C VAL A 48 -38.30 -31.65 32.68
N LEU A 49 -37.26 -32.47 32.81
CA LEU A 49 -37.22 -33.82 32.26
C LEU A 49 -37.99 -34.80 33.16
N PRO A 50 -38.40 -35.98 32.62
CA PRO A 50 -39.15 -37.00 33.37
C PRO A 50 -38.42 -37.57 34.59
N ASP A 51 -37.11 -37.36 34.66
CA ASP A 51 -36.23 -37.76 35.77
C ASP A 51 -36.08 -36.67 36.84
N GLY A 52 -36.84 -35.57 36.73
CA GLY A 52 -36.81 -34.44 37.66
C GLY A 52 -35.69 -33.43 37.42
N ARG A 53 -34.83 -33.62 36.40
CA ARG A 53 -33.76 -32.68 36.07
C ARG A 53 -34.31 -31.47 35.31
N ILE A 54 -33.78 -30.29 35.61
CA ILE A 54 -34.14 -29.05 34.90
C ILE A 54 -33.03 -28.73 33.90
N VAL A 55 -33.38 -28.65 32.61
CA VAL A 55 -32.47 -28.22 31.54
C VAL A 55 -32.83 -26.81 31.13
N THR A 56 -31.89 -25.88 31.34
CA THR A 56 -32.02 -24.48 30.92
C THR A 56 -31.21 -24.26 29.65
N GLY A 57 -31.89 -23.95 28.56
CA GLY A 57 -31.29 -23.47 27.32
C GLY A 57 -31.19 -21.94 27.34
N TYR A 58 -30.06 -21.43 26.88
CA TYR A 58 -29.87 -20.00 26.57
C TYR A 58 -29.84 -19.84 25.05
N ALA A 59 -30.60 -18.89 24.52
CA ALA A 59 -30.50 -18.55 23.12
C ALA A 59 -29.17 -17.81 22.89
N ILE A 60 -28.31 -18.39 22.05
CA ILE A 60 -27.19 -17.66 21.48
C ILE A 60 -27.77 -16.89 20.30
N ASP A 61 -27.58 -15.58 20.29
CA ASP A 61 -27.98 -14.75 19.17
C ASP A 61 -27.33 -15.31 17.90
N HIS A 62 -28.14 -15.69 16.91
CA HIS A 62 -27.60 -16.07 15.62
C HIS A 62 -27.02 -14.81 15.02
N ALA A 63 -25.70 -14.66 15.12
CA ALA A 63 -24.94 -13.59 14.50
C ALA A 63 -25.46 -13.42 13.07
N ARG A 64 -26.27 -12.40 12.87
CA ARG A 64 -26.79 -12.00 11.57
C ARG A 64 -25.54 -11.85 10.71
N PRO A 65 -25.39 -12.58 9.60
CA PRO A 65 -24.36 -12.22 8.64
C PRO A 65 -24.81 -10.86 8.11
N GLU A 66 -24.30 -9.81 8.73
CA GLU A 66 -24.33 -8.47 8.17
C GLU A 66 -23.84 -8.63 6.73
N PRO A 67 -24.56 -8.11 5.72
CA PRO A 67 -24.10 -8.21 4.35
C PRO A 67 -22.68 -7.66 4.35
N VAL A 68 -21.71 -8.51 4.05
CA VAL A 68 -20.32 -8.10 3.93
C VAL A 68 -20.34 -7.05 2.82
N ALA A 69 -20.43 -5.77 3.21
CA ALA A 69 -20.27 -4.67 2.30
C ALA A 69 -18.94 -4.93 1.63
N ALA A 70 -18.97 -5.23 0.33
CA ALA A 70 -17.80 -5.67 -0.41
C ALA A 70 -16.66 -4.72 -0.07
N LYS A 71 -15.65 -5.23 0.64
CA LYS A 71 -14.49 -4.44 1.07
C LYS A 71 -13.97 -3.75 -0.19
N PRO A 72 -13.88 -2.40 -0.23
CA PRO A 72 -13.40 -1.71 -1.42
C PRO A 72 -12.06 -2.32 -1.81
N ALA A 73 -11.98 -2.84 -3.05
CA ALA A 73 -10.79 -3.55 -3.54
C ALA A 73 -9.52 -2.68 -3.46
N VAL A 74 -9.68 -1.36 -3.32
CA VAL A 74 -8.61 -0.40 -3.14
C VAL A 74 -9.00 0.61 -2.07
N SER A 75 -8.10 0.85 -1.12
CA SER A 75 -8.25 1.92 -0.14
C SER A 75 -8.23 3.27 -0.86
N ARG A 76 -9.25 4.11 -0.66
CA ARG A 76 -9.26 5.49 -1.21
C ARG A 76 -8.06 6.30 -0.73
N THR A 77 -7.57 6.00 0.47
CA THR A 77 -6.34 6.59 1.02
C THR A 77 -5.13 6.25 0.16
N ALA A 78 -5.02 4.99 -0.30
CA ALA A 78 -3.94 4.57 -1.20
C ALA A 78 -4.02 5.27 -2.56
N VAL A 79 -5.23 5.43 -3.11
CA VAL A 79 -5.44 6.17 -4.37
C VAL A 79 -5.06 7.64 -4.22
N ASN A 80 -5.48 8.30 -3.15
CA ASN A 80 -5.15 9.71 -2.90
C ASN A 80 -3.64 9.92 -2.68
N VAL A 81 -2.97 8.99 -2.00
CA VAL A 81 -1.51 9.03 -1.82
C VAL A 81 -0.79 8.83 -3.15
N ALA A 82 -1.23 7.88 -3.98
CA ALA A 82 -0.65 7.66 -5.30
C ALA A 82 -0.86 8.88 -6.21
N LEU A 83 -2.07 9.46 -6.23
CA LEU A 83 -2.38 10.66 -7.00
C LEU A 83 -1.58 11.87 -6.51
N GLY A 84 -1.42 12.01 -5.19
CA GLY A 84 -0.60 13.05 -4.58
C GLY A 84 0.89 12.91 -4.93
N GLY A 85 1.43 11.68 -4.89
CA GLY A 85 2.82 11.40 -5.25
C GLY A 85 3.11 11.67 -6.74
N VAL A 86 2.23 11.23 -7.64
CA VAL A 86 2.35 11.51 -9.08
C VAL A 86 2.22 13.01 -9.36
N GLY A 87 1.28 13.69 -8.70
CA GLY A 87 1.14 15.15 -8.80
C GLY A 87 2.39 15.89 -8.36
N PHE A 88 3.00 15.48 -7.24
CA PHE A 88 4.23 16.09 -6.74
C PHE A 88 5.42 15.87 -7.68
N LEU A 89 5.61 14.66 -8.22
CA LEU A 89 6.66 14.39 -9.21
C LEU A 89 6.45 15.17 -10.50
N ALA A 90 5.21 15.30 -10.98
CA ALA A 90 4.90 16.09 -12.17
C ALA A 90 5.20 17.58 -11.96
N VAL A 91 4.81 18.15 -10.82
CA VAL A 91 5.08 19.56 -10.51
C VAL A 91 6.57 19.81 -10.26
N CYS A 92 7.22 18.98 -9.44
CA CYS A 92 8.64 19.12 -9.13
C CYS A 92 9.53 18.90 -10.36
N GLY A 93 9.27 17.82 -11.11
CA GLY A 93 9.96 17.53 -12.37
C GLY A 93 9.70 18.62 -13.43
N GLY A 94 8.45 19.09 -13.54
CA GLY A 94 8.08 20.19 -14.43
C GLY A 94 8.80 21.49 -14.08
N LEU A 95 8.92 21.83 -12.80
CA LEU A 95 9.61 23.02 -12.34
C LEU A 95 11.11 22.94 -12.65
N LEU A 96 11.75 21.79 -12.38
CA LEU A 96 13.15 21.55 -12.73
C LEU A 96 13.39 21.65 -14.24
N LEU A 97 12.54 21.02 -15.06
CA LEU A 97 12.64 21.11 -16.52
C LEU A 97 12.44 22.55 -17.02
N LEU A 98 11.47 23.27 -16.46
CA LEU A 98 11.21 24.67 -16.82
C LEU A 98 12.41 25.56 -16.48
N THR A 99 12.96 25.45 -15.27
CA THR A 99 14.15 26.20 -14.86
C THR A 99 15.34 25.86 -15.74
N SER A 100 15.58 24.58 -16.00
CA SER A 100 16.67 24.13 -16.89
C SER A 100 16.48 24.64 -18.32
N PHE A 101 15.26 24.64 -18.84
CA PHE A 101 14.95 25.12 -20.18
C PHE A 101 15.21 26.63 -20.32
N ILE A 102 14.72 27.43 -19.36
CA ILE A 102 14.96 28.87 -19.35
C ILE A 102 16.46 29.15 -19.26
N ALA A 103 17.17 28.47 -18.36
CA ALA A 103 18.61 28.63 -18.22
C ALA A 103 19.36 28.27 -19.51
N ALA A 104 18.99 27.17 -20.17
CA ALA A 104 19.58 26.76 -21.45
C ALA A 104 19.30 27.79 -22.56
N LEU A 105 18.08 28.32 -22.63
CA LEU A 105 17.71 29.35 -23.60
C LEU A 105 18.50 30.65 -23.38
N THR A 106 18.61 31.10 -22.13
CA THR A 106 19.42 32.27 -21.79
C THR A 106 20.89 32.03 -22.15
N ALA A 107 21.45 30.88 -21.79
CA ALA A 107 22.84 30.55 -22.12
C ALA A 107 23.08 30.51 -23.64
N PHE A 108 22.16 29.93 -24.41
CA PHE A 108 22.23 29.91 -25.87
C PHE A 108 22.20 31.33 -26.46
N ILE A 109 21.28 32.18 -26.00
CA ILE A 109 21.22 33.58 -26.44
C ILE A 109 22.50 34.34 -26.07
N THR A 110 23.00 34.19 -24.84
CA THR A 110 24.25 34.80 -24.39
C THR A 110 25.44 34.33 -25.23
N GLN A 111 25.50 33.04 -25.57
CA GLN A 111 26.54 32.49 -26.45
C GLN A 111 26.46 33.09 -27.86
N LEU A 112 25.25 33.25 -28.44
CA LEU A 112 25.09 33.91 -29.73
C LEU A 112 25.53 35.37 -29.70
N ILE A 113 25.18 36.12 -28.66
CA ILE A 113 25.62 37.50 -28.47
C ILE A 113 27.14 37.57 -28.33
N THR A 114 27.72 36.68 -27.52
CA THR A 114 29.17 36.63 -27.29
C THR A 114 29.90 36.28 -28.59
N LEU A 115 29.40 35.31 -29.35
CA LEU A 115 29.93 34.94 -30.66
C LEU A 115 29.90 36.12 -31.61
N ALA A 116 28.77 36.82 -31.71
CA ALA A 116 28.65 38.02 -32.55
C ALA A 116 29.65 39.09 -32.10
N ALA A 117 29.72 39.38 -30.80
CA ALA A 117 30.66 40.36 -30.24
C ALA A 117 32.12 40.03 -30.56
N VAL A 118 32.51 38.75 -30.50
CA VAL A 118 33.88 38.31 -30.84
C VAL A 118 34.14 38.45 -32.34
N ILE A 119 33.18 38.09 -33.20
CA ILE A 119 33.34 38.24 -34.65
C ILE A 119 33.46 39.72 -35.03
N PHE A 120 32.57 40.57 -34.51
CA PHE A 120 32.60 42.01 -34.77
C PHE A 120 33.84 42.67 -34.17
N GLY A 121 34.16 42.38 -32.91
CA GLY A 121 35.34 42.90 -32.23
C GLY A 121 36.64 42.46 -32.90
N GLY A 122 36.73 41.19 -33.31
CA GLY A 122 37.85 40.65 -34.07
C GLY A 122 38.02 41.32 -35.43
N TRP A 123 36.91 41.55 -36.16
CA TRP A 123 36.95 42.27 -37.45
C TRP A 123 37.43 43.72 -37.30
N ILE A 124 36.93 44.45 -36.29
CA ILE A 124 37.40 45.81 -35.98
C ILE A 124 38.86 45.81 -35.55
N ALA A 125 39.29 44.85 -34.72
CA ALA A 125 40.68 44.71 -34.30
C ALA A 125 41.59 44.48 -35.52
N VAL A 126 41.22 43.60 -36.45
CA VAL A 126 41.96 43.39 -37.69
C VAL A 126 42.04 44.67 -38.51
N GLN A 127 40.97 45.47 -38.59
CA GLN A 127 41.02 46.74 -39.30
C GLN A 127 41.97 47.75 -38.64
N VAL A 128 41.93 47.90 -37.32
CA VAL A 128 42.81 48.81 -36.58
C VAL A 128 44.27 48.35 -36.67
N PHE A 129 44.55 47.08 -36.39
CA PHE A 129 45.91 46.54 -36.47
C PHE A 129 46.46 46.54 -37.90
N ARG A 130 45.62 46.35 -38.94
CA ARG A 130 46.07 46.54 -40.32
C ARG A 130 46.29 48.02 -40.62
N ALA A 131 45.42 48.94 -40.19
CA ALA A 131 45.56 50.39 -40.31
C ALA A 131 46.86 50.92 -39.70
N ASP A 132 47.34 50.33 -38.60
CA ASP A 132 48.62 50.71 -37.98
C ASP A 132 49.85 50.12 -38.71
N GLY A 133 49.66 49.12 -39.58
CA GLY A 133 50.74 48.50 -40.37
C GLY A 133 51.29 49.35 -41.52
N HIS A 134 50.69 50.50 -41.82
CA HIS A 134 51.11 51.43 -42.88
C HIS A 134 52.00 52.56 -42.35
N THR A 135 52.14 52.69 -41.02
CA THR A 135 52.84 53.81 -40.37
C THR A 135 54.19 53.36 -39.83
N GLY A 136 54.99 52.73 -40.68
CA GLY A 136 56.29 52.21 -40.27
C GLY A 136 57.22 51.88 -41.43
N GLU A 137 56.84 52.16 -42.68
CA GLU A 137 57.85 52.29 -43.71
C GLU A 137 58.66 53.51 -43.34
N THR A 138 59.86 53.25 -42.84
CA THR A 138 60.90 54.25 -42.74
C THR A 138 61.23 54.61 -44.18
N THR A 139 60.39 55.41 -44.82
CA THR A 139 60.69 56.16 -46.03
C THR A 139 61.65 57.28 -45.61
N VAL A 140 62.76 56.92 -44.95
CA VAL A 140 63.96 57.73 -45.04
C VAL A 140 64.20 57.86 -46.52
N ASN A 141 64.19 59.09 -47.00
CA ASN A 141 64.37 59.42 -48.38
C ASN A 141 65.75 58.89 -48.82
N ILE A 142 65.84 57.61 -49.22
CA ILE A 142 67.10 56.97 -49.60
C ILE A 142 67.71 57.76 -50.77
N ARG A 143 66.89 58.31 -51.68
CA ARG A 143 67.35 59.25 -52.72
C ARG A 143 68.02 60.51 -52.14
N LYS A 144 67.46 61.11 -51.09
CA LYS A 144 68.00 62.34 -50.48
C LYS A 144 69.24 62.04 -49.62
N ALA A 145 69.30 60.86 -49.00
CA ALA A 145 70.46 60.40 -48.24
C ALA A 145 71.67 60.06 -49.13
N VAL A 146 71.44 59.51 -50.32
CA VAL A 146 72.50 59.24 -51.31
C VAL A 146 73.09 60.53 -51.88
N ILE A 147 72.25 61.52 -52.23
CA ILE A 147 72.72 62.83 -52.71
C ILE A 147 73.55 63.56 -51.64
N LYS A 148 73.17 63.45 -50.36
CA LYS A 148 73.91 64.06 -49.25
C LYS A 148 75.30 63.43 -49.02
N ARG A 149 75.50 62.14 -49.33
CA ARG A 149 76.80 61.45 -49.18
C ARG A 149 77.72 61.58 -50.40
N ASN A 150 77.20 61.97 -51.57
CA ASN A 150 78.00 62.08 -52.80
C ASN A 150 78.71 63.43 -52.95
N HIS A 151 78.53 64.38 -52.02
CA HIS A 151 79.28 65.63 -51.98
C HIS A 151 80.61 65.44 -51.22
N PHE A 152 81.41 64.48 -51.65
CA PHE A 152 82.82 64.42 -51.28
C PHE A 152 83.54 65.47 -52.12
N HIS A 153 84.07 66.50 -51.47
CA HIS A 153 84.96 67.47 -52.10
C HIS A 153 86.20 66.69 -52.58
N GLY A 154 86.56 66.86 -53.85
CA GLY A 154 87.84 66.40 -54.39
C GLY A 154 89.00 67.18 -53.78
#